data_AF-A0A7K0S718-F1
#
_entry.id   AF-A0A7K0S718-F1
#
_cell.length_a   1.000
_cell.length_b   1.000
_cell.length_c   1.000
_cell.angle_alpha   90.00
_cell.angle_beta   90.00
_cell.angle_gamma   90.00
#
_symmetry.space_group_name_H-M   'P 1'
#
loop_
_entity.id
_entity.type
_entity.pdbx_description
1 polymer ?
#
loop_
_entity_poly.entity_id
_entity_poly.type
_entity_poly.pdbx_seq_one_letter_code
_entity_poly.pdbx_strand_id
1 'polypeptide(L)'
;MLTLTSNQWNLVYNVFSFGLVSMLACTIYTLVSQGRVLPKYRNALVMSSMVTFIAGYHYFRIFNSFNEASKDMAVNVSGSQGAFNEAYRYVDWLLTVPLLLVEVIAVLALSKEISRSLITRLVPASAAMIALGYPGEISSDKNTAILYGVLSTIPFIYILYVLFVELGKSLERQPAGVAETVGRLRLLLIATWGVYPVSYILGMNPSTDMAVAGQQFVGVQVGYTIADILAKCVFGLTILKIARMKSHAEGMAADH
;
A
#
# COMPACT_ATOMS: atom_id res chain seq x y z
N MET A 1 -10.35 -19.26 18.57
CA MET A 1 -9.02 -18.76 18.94
C MET A 1 -7.99 -19.46 18.07
N LEU A 2 -7.06 -18.72 17.48
CA LEU A 2 -5.95 -19.23 16.69
C LEU A 2 -4.71 -19.30 17.58
N THR A 3 -4.26 -20.50 17.95
CA THR A 3 -3.06 -20.70 18.77
C THR A 3 -1.79 -20.54 17.94
N LEU A 4 -0.88 -19.70 18.41
CA LEU A 4 0.44 -19.47 17.83
C LEU A 4 1.53 -20.02 18.76
N THR A 5 2.67 -20.39 18.19
CA THR A 5 3.89 -20.61 18.98
C THR A 5 4.45 -19.28 19.49
N SER A 6 5.31 -19.32 20.51
CA SER A 6 6.03 -18.14 21.03
C SER A 6 6.74 -17.36 19.93
N ASN A 7 7.40 -18.06 19.01
CA ASN A 7 8.13 -17.43 17.91
C ASN A 7 7.18 -16.77 16.90
N GLN A 8 6.05 -17.41 16.57
CA GLN A 8 5.07 -16.87 15.64
C GLN A 8 4.43 -15.59 16.14
N TRP A 9 3.99 -15.58 17.40
CA TRP A 9 3.37 -14.38 17.99
C TRP A 9 4.39 -13.23 18.12
N ASN A 10 5.60 -13.52 18.63
CA ASN A 10 6.66 -12.51 18.73
C ASN A 10 7.04 -11.94 17.36
N LEU A 11 7.05 -12.76 16.31
CA LEU A 11 7.30 -12.29 14.95
C LEU A 11 6.22 -11.31 14.48
N VAL A 12 4.94 -11.64 14.65
CA VAL A 12 3.83 -10.76 14.26
C VAL A 12 3.85 -9.47 15.07
N TYR A 13 4.09 -9.55 16.38
CA TYR A 13 4.24 -8.39 17.24
C TYR A 13 5.35 -7.45 16.75
N ASN A 14 6.55 -8.00 16.53
CA ASN A 14 7.71 -7.22 16.12
C ASN A 14 7.57 -6.67 14.70
N VAL A 15 6.97 -7.41 13.78
CA VAL A 15 6.77 -6.93 12.40
C VAL A 15 5.78 -5.77 12.36
N PHE A 16 4.70 -5.80 13.14
CA PHE A 16 3.78 -4.66 13.26
C PHE A 16 4.46 -3.43 13.86
N SER A 17 5.27 -3.61 14.91
CA SER A 17 6.09 -2.52 15.47
C SER A 17 7.06 -1.94 14.44
N PHE A 18 7.69 -2.80 13.64
CA PHE A 18 8.60 -2.39 12.56
C PHE A 18 7.87 -1.63 11.45
N GLY A 19 6.68 -2.10 11.05
CA GLY A 19 5.80 -1.40 10.11
C GLY A 19 5.45 0.00 10.60
N LEU A 20 5.00 0.12 11.86
CA LEU A 20 4.64 1.39 12.48
C LEU A 20 5.79 2.41 12.42
N VAL A 21 6.97 2.05 12.94
CA VAL A 21 8.10 2.99 13.00
C VAL A 21 8.62 3.35 11.60
N SER A 22 8.59 2.40 10.66
CA SER A 22 8.98 2.65 9.26
C SER A 22 8.11 3.73 8.62
N MET A 23 6.79 3.63 8.81
CA MET A 23 5.84 4.62 8.29
C MET A 23 6.07 6.01 8.90
N LEU A 24 6.19 6.11 10.22
CA LEU A 24 6.42 7.38 10.91
C LEU A 24 7.74 8.03 10.51
N ALA A 25 8.82 7.24 10.45
CA ALA A 25 10.13 7.73 10.02
C ALA A 25 10.10 8.22 8.57
N CYS A 26 9.44 7.47 7.67
CA CYS A 26 9.31 7.87 6.28
C CYS A 26 8.49 9.16 6.13
N THR A 27 7.39 9.32 6.88
CA THR A 27 6.59 10.56 6.92
C THR A 27 7.46 11.76 7.24
N ILE A 28 8.23 11.68 8.34
CA ILE A 28 9.09 12.78 8.77
C ILE A 28 10.13 13.08 7.68
N TYR A 29 10.77 12.03 7.16
CA TYR A 29 11.81 12.18 6.15
C TYR A 29 11.30 12.84 4.86
N THR A 30 10.12 12.46 4.35
CA THR A 30 9.56 13.04 3.12
C THR A 30 9.07 14.48 3.34
N LEU A 31 8.59 14.83 4.53
CA LEU A 31 8.24 16.21 4.89
C LEU A 31 9.48 17.11 4.94
N VAL A 32 10.54 16.70 5.64
CA VAL A 32 11.77 17.53 5.73
C VAL A 32 12.52 17.62 4.40
N SER A 33 12.32 16.64 3.51
CA SER A 33 12.98 16.59 2.20
C SER A 33 12.36 17.53 1.15
N GLN A 34 11.29 18.26 1.46
CA GLN A 34 10.66 19.20 0.50
C GLN A 34 11.60 20.29 0.00
N GLY A 35 12.57 20.72 0.82
CA GLY A 35 13.59 21.69 0.42
C GLY A 35 14.57 21.18 -0.63
N ARG A 36 14.63 19.87 -0.86
CA ARG A 36 15.59 19.21 -1.77
C ARG A 36 15.10 19.10 -3.22
N VAL A 37 13.92 19.66 -3.51
CA VAL A 37 13.28 19.60 -4.83
C VAL A 37 12.65 20.95 -5.18
N LEU A 38 12.46 21.20 -6.47
CA LEU A 38 11.78 22.40 -6.95
C LEU A 38 10.33 22.47 -6.42
N PRO A 39 9.79 23.68 -6.18
CA PRO A 39 8.46 23.86 -5.58
C PRO A 39 7.34 23.04 -6.23
N LYS A 40 7.36 22.90 -7.57
CA LYS A 40 6.35 22.15 -8.32
C LYS A 40 6.32 20.64 -8.04
N TYR A 41 7.37 20.06 -7.45
CA TYR A 41 7.41 18.65 -7.07
C TYR A 41 7.08 18.40 -5.59
N ARG A 42 7.05 19.46 -4.76
CA ARG A 42 6.84 19.31 -3.31
C ARG A 42 5.51 18.67 -2.96
N ASN A 43 4.47 18.90 -3.76
CA ASN A 43 3.15 18.28 -3.56
C ASN A 43 3.21 16.76 -3.64
N ALA A 44 4.07 16.18 -4.50
CA ALA A 44 4.25 14.73 -4.53
C ALA A 44 4.85 14.20 -3.22
N LEU A 45 5.81 14.92 -2.63
CA LEU A 45 6.41 14.57 -1.34
C LEU A 45 5.42 14.76 -0.18
N VAL A 46 4.55 15.77 -0.22
CA VAL A 46 3.45 15.91 0.77
C VAL A 46 2.55 14.69 0.70
N MET A 47 2.17 14.26 -0.50
CA MET A 47 1.33 13.07 -0.66
C MET A 47 2.03 11.81 -0.12
N SER A 48 3.33 11.63 -0.36
CA SER A 48 4.08 10.48 0.18
C SER A 48 4.11 10.51 1.71
N SER A 49 4.21 11.72 2.27
CA SER A 49 4.14 11.94 3.71
C SER A 49 2.75 11.61 4.26
N MET A 50 1.69 12.03 3.58
CA MET A 50 0.30 11.71 3.96
C MET A 50 0.03 10.21 3.89
N VAL A 51 0.48 9.55 2.83
CA VAL A 51 0.32 8.09 2.66
C VAL A 51 0.95 7.34 3.84
N THR A 52 2.20 7.67 4.16
CA THR A 52 2.91 7.01 5.27
C THR A 52 2.35 7.42 6.63
N PHE A 53 1.86 8.65 6.79
CA PHE A 53 1.23 9.08 8.04
C PHE A 53 -0.07 8.31 8.31
N ILE A 54 -0.94 8.21 7.30
CA ILE A 54 -2.19 7.45 7.37
C ILE A 54 -1.90 5.98 7.66
N ALA A 55 -0.92 5.39 6.97
CA ALA A 55 -0.51 4.02 7.22
C ALA A 55 0.07 3.85 8.63
N GLY A 56 0.88 4.78 9.13
CA GLY A 56 1.40 4.77 10.49
C GLY A 56 0.28 4.76 11.53
N TYR A 57 -0.73 5.61 11.38
CA TYR A 57 -1.92 5.57 12.23
C TYR A 57 -2.62 4.20 12.19
N HIS A 58 -2.81 3.62 11.00
CA HIS A 58 -3.45 2.31 10.88
C HIS A 58 -2.60 1.17 11.43
N TYR A 59 -1.26 1.22 11.31
CA TYR A 59 -0.36 0.27 11.97
C TYR A 59 -0.45 0.35 13.48
N PHE A 60 -0.59 1.55 14.05
CA PHE A 60 -0.86 1.71 15.48
C PHE A 60 -2.18 1.02 15.88
N ARG A 61 -3.24 1.20 15.08
CA ARG A 61 -4.55 0.54 15.32
C ARG A 61 -4.48 -0.98 15.16
N ILE A 62 -3.77 -1.48 14.15
CA ILE A 62 -3.54 -2.91 13.92
C ILE A 62 -2.75 -3.51 15.08
N PHE A 63 -1.70 -2.82 15.53
CA PHE A 63 -0.88 -3.28 16.64
C PHE A 63 -1.67 -3.37 17.95
N ASN A 64 -2.47 -2.36 18.26
CA ASN A 64 -3.37 -2.40 19.42
C ASN A 64 -4.38 -3.54 19.29
N SER A 65 -5.02 -3.69 18.12
CA SER A 65 -6.00 -4.76 17.89
C SER A 65 -5.38 -6.15 18.02
N PHE A 66 -4.12 -6.33 17.60
CA PHE A 66 -3.40 -7.60 17.76
C PHE A 66 -3.17 -7.93 19.23
N ASN A 67 -2.74 -6.94 20.03
CA ASN A 67 -2.54 -7.11 21.46
C ASN A 67 -3.86 -7.40 22.19
N GLU A 68 -4.91 -6.63 21.91
CA GLU A 68 -6.23 -6.78 22.53
C GLU A 68 -6.91 -8.11 22.17
N ALA A 69 -6.70 -8.60 20.94
CA ALA A 69 -7.21 -9.89 20.50
C ALA A 69 -6.37 -11.09 20.98
N SER A 70 -5.19 -10.85 21.56
CA SER A 70 -4.25 -11.89 21.97
C SER A 70 -4.36 -12.21 23.46
N LYS A 71 -4.44 -13.49 23.80
CA LYS A 71 -4.34 -14.01 25.16
C LYS A 71 -3.71 -15.40 25.15
N ASP A 72 -2.74 -15.64 26.05
CA ASP A 72 -2.08 -16.95 26.22
C ASP A 72 -1.61 -17.57 24.88
N MET A 73 -0.92 -16.77 24.06
CA MET A 73 -0.43 -17.13 22.72
C MET A 73 -1.51 -17.43 21.67
N ALA A 74 -2.78 -17.21 22.00
CA ALA A 74 -3.88 -17.40 21.09
C ALA A 74 -4.49 -16.05 20.65
N VAL A 75 -4.80 -15.91 19.37
CA VAL A 75 -5.38 -14.70 18.77
C VAL A 75 -6.85 -14.95 18.45
N ASN A 76 -7.73 -14.04 18.86
CA ASN A 76 -9.12 -14.10 18.44
C ASN A 76 -9.26 -13.59 16.99
N VAL A 77 -9.53 -14.49 16.05
CA VAL A 77 -9.72 -14.18 14.62
C VAL A 77 -11.14 -14.48 14.15
N SER A 78 -12.12 -14.53 15.07
CA SER A 78 -13.50 -14.94 14.78
C SER A 78 -14.32 -13.90 14.01
N GLY A 79 -13.85 -12.65 13.92
CA GLY A 79 -14.63 -11.51 13.44
C GLY A 79 -15.67 -10.98 14.44
N SER A 80 -15.79 -11.57 15.64
CA SER A 80 -16.65 -11.05 16.70
C SER A 80 -16.06 -9.79 17.35
N GLN A 81 -16.84 -9.12 18.22
CA GLN A 81 -16.31 -8.06 19.07
C GLN A 81 -15.06 -8.56 19.82
N GLY A 82 -13.98 -7.77 19.80
CA GLY A 82 -12.68 -8.12 20.39
C GLY A 82 -11.81 -9.07 19.54
N ALA A 83 -12.22 -9.44 18.32
CA ALA A 83 -11.34 -10.12 17.38
C ALA A 83 -10.35 -9.15 16.72
N PHE A 84 -9.25 -9.70 16.21
CA PHE A 84 -8.29 -8.99 15.38
C PHE A 84 -8.99 -8.41 14.15
N ASN A 85 -8.85 -7.10 13.96
CA ASN A 85 -9.66 -6.36 13.00
C ASN A 85 -8.87 -6.05 11.72
N GLU A 86 -9.09 -6.86 10.68
CA GLU A 86 -8.49 -6.67 9.35
C GLU A 86 -9.00 -5.41 8.64
N ALA A 87 -10.16 -4.86 9.03
CA ALA A 87 -10.74 -3.68 8.38
C ALA A 87 -9.84 -2.44 8.46
N TYR A 88 -8.95 -2.34 9.45
CA TYR A 88 -7.99 -1.23 9.51
C TYR A 88 -7.11 -1.14 8.27
N ARG A 89 -6.74 -2.28 7.65
CA ARG A 89 -5.98 -2.27 6.40
C ARG A 89 -6.82 -1.80 5.22
N TYR A 90 -8.07 -2.22 5.13
CA TYR A 90 -8.98 -1.78 4.07
C TYR A 90 -9.26 -0.27 4.14
N VAL A 91 -9.42 0.28 5.34
CA VAL A 91 -9.58 1.73 5.52
C VAL A 91 -8.29 2.48 5.17
N ASP A 92 -7.13 1.96 5.57
CA ASP A 92 -5.82 2.48 5.12
C ASP A 92 -5.73 2.50 3.60
N TRP A 93 -6.05 1.39 2.93
CA TRP A 93 -5.96 1.28 1.47
C TRP A 93 -6.94 2.19 0.74
N LEU A 94 -8.17 2.32 1.25
CA LEU A 94 -9.18 3.21 0.67
C LEU A 94 -8.69 4.67 0.62
N LEU A 95 -7.85 5.07 1.58
CA LEU A 95 -7.25 6.40 1.65
C LEU A 95 -5.92 6.49 0.90
N THR A 96 -5.03 5.52 1.10
CA THR A 96 -3.64 5.58 0.64
C THR A 96 -3.48 5.17 -0.82
N VAL A 97 -4.25 4.21 -1.32
CA VAL A 97 -4.13 3.76 -2.72
C VAL A 97 -4.44 4.90 -3.71
N PRO A 98 -5.53 5.66 -3.55
CA PRO A 98 -5.75 6.85 -4.38
C PRO A 98 -4.58 7.84 -4.32
N LEU A 99 -4.05 8.11 -3.13
CA LEU A 99 -2.95 9.06 -2.93
C LEU A 99 -1.64 8.58 -3.58
N LEU A 100 -1.31 7.29 -3.47
CA LEU A 100 -0.17 6.65 -4.14
C LEU A 100 -0.23 6.83 -5.67
N LEU A 101 -1.42 6.75 -6.25
CA LEU A 101 -1.61 6.95 -7.69
C LEU A 101 -1.49 8.44 -8.07
N VAL A 102 -2.04 9.34 -7.25
CA VAL A 102 -1.98 10.79 -7.49
C VAL A 102 -0.54 11.32 -7.35
N GLU A 103 0.25 10.82 -6.39
CA GLU A 103 1.62 11.30 -6.20
C GLU A 103 2.56 10.95 -7.36
N VAL A 104 2.35 9.80 -8.01
CA VAL A 104 3.06 9.44 -9.26
C VAL A 104 2.74 10.44 -10.36
N ILE A 105 1.48 10.82 -10.49
CA ILE A 105 1.07 11.78 -11.52
C ILE A 105 1.65 13.17 -11.19
N ALA A 106 1.62 13.55 -9.91
CA ALA A 106 2.14 14.83 -9.43
C ALA A 106 3.65 14.96 -9.68
N VAL A 107 4.45 13.93 -9.41
CA VAL A 107 5.90 14.01 -9.58
C VAL A 107 6.32 14.11 -11.05
N LEU A 108 5.49 13.61 -11.97
CA LEU A 108 5.75 13.73 -13.41
C LEU A 108 5.55 15.17 -13.93
N ALA A 109 4.84 16.03 -13.19
CA ALA A 109 4.52 17.42 -13.56
C ALA A 109 3.97 17.53 -15.00
N LEU A 110 2.97 16.71 -15.31
CA LEU A 110 2.32 16.68 -16.63
C LEU A 110 1.43 17.90 -16.85
N SER A 111 0.94 18.09 -18.08
CA SER A 111 -0.08 19.10 -18.36
C SER A 111 -1.33 18.84 -17.51
N LYS A 112 -2.08 19.91 -17.22
CA LYS A 112 -3.29 19.84 -16.39
C LYS A 112 -4.33 18.87 -16.98
N GLU A 113 -4.47 18.83 -18.30
CA GLU A 113 -5.40 17.95 -19.00
C GLU A 113 -5.02 16.47 -18.84
N ILE A 114 -3.75 16.12 -19.09
CA ILE A 114 -3.26 14.74 -18.94
C ILE A 114 -3.37 14.30 -17.48
N SER A 115 -2.94 15.15 -16.54
CA SER A 115 -3.03 14.87 -15.10
C SER A 115 -4.47 14.62 -14.67
N ARG A 116 -5.40 15.49 -15.10
CA ARG A 116 -6.83 15.33 -14.79
C ARG A 116 -7.38 14.02 -15.34
N SER A 117 -7.09 13.70 -16.60
CA SER A 117 -7.52 12.45 -17.23
C SER A 117 -7.06 11.23 -16.43
N LEU A 118 -5.77 11.14 -16.11
CA LEU A 118 -5.21 10.02 -15.35
C LEU A 118 -5.82 9.92 -13.95
N ILE A 119 -5.92 11.03 -13.21
CA ILE A 119 -6.51 11.05 -11.87
C ILE A 119 -7.97 10.60 -11.89
N THR A 120 -8.77 11.11 -12.84
CA THR A 120 -10.20 10.74 -12.95
C THR A 120 -10.43 9.28 -13.32
N ARG A 121 -9.44 8.61 -13.91
CA ARG A 121 -9.49 7.18 -14.21
C ARG A 121 -9.01 6.35 -13.02
N LEU A 122 -7.89 6.74 -12.42
CA LEU A 122 -7.19 5.96 -11.39
C LEU A 122 -7.84 6.04 -10.01
N VAL A 123 -8.23 7.24 -9.56
CA VAL A 123 -8.77 7.44 -8.20
C VAL A 123 -10.09 6.70 -8.01
N PRO A 124 -11.12 6.88 -8.87
CA PRO A 124 -12.38 6.16 -8.70
C PRO A 124 -12.21 4.64 -8.85
N ALA A 125 -11.36 4.19 -9.79
CA ALA A 125 -11.07 2.77 -9.95
C ALA A 125 -10.43 2.17 -8.69
N SER A 126 -9.46 2.87 -8.09
CA SER A 126 -8.83 2.39 -6.84
C SER A 126 -9.81 2.35 -5.66
N ALA A 127 -10.68 3.36 -5.52
CA ALA A 127 -11.71 3.34 -4.50
C ALA A 127 -12.70 2.17 -4.71
N ALA A 128 -13.14 1.95 -5.97
CA ALA A 128 -14.02 0.85 -6.32
C ALA A 128 -13.37 -0.52 -6.04
N MET A 129 -12.09 -0.70 -6.37
CA MET A 129 -11.34 -1.93 -6.10
C MET A 129 -11.36 -2.30 -4.61
N ILE A 130 -11.07 -1.35 -3.73
CA ILE A 130 -11.05 -1.59 -2.28
C ILE A 130 -12.47 -1.79 -1.74
N ALA A 131 -13.43 -0.95 -2.16
CA ALA A 131 -14.82 -1.03 -1.71
C ALA A 131 -15.49 -2.34 -2.13
N LEU A 132 -15.17 -2.89 -3.31
CA LEU A 132 -15.66 -4.18 -3.77
C LEU A 132 -14.94 -5.35 -3.09
N GLY A 133 -13.67 -5.21 -2.68
CA GLY A 133 -12.94 -6.29 -2.01
C GLY A 133 -13.41 -6.53 -0.57
N TYR A 134 -13.76 -5.47 0.16
CA TYR A 134 -14.05 -5.56 1.59
C TYR A 134 -15.23 -6.48 1.95
N PRO A 135 -16.40 -6.44 1.28
CA PRO A 135 -17.50 -7.35 1.59
C PRO A 135 -17.13 -8.82 1.47
N GLY A 136 -16.24 -9.17 0.54
CA GLY A 136 -15.79 -10.54 0.39
C GLY A 136 -14.73 -10.97 1.40
N GLU A 137 -13.90 -10.05 1.88
CA GLU A 137 -12.90 -10.30 2.94
C GLU A 137 -13.57 -10.73 4.25
N ILE A 138 -14.67 -10.08 4.60
CA ILE A 138 -15.39 -10.34 5.86
C ILE A 138 -16.45 -11.45 5.72
N SER A 139 -16.62 -12.00 4.52
CA SER A 139 -17.64 -13.02 4.25
C SER A 139 -17.19 -14.39 4.73
N SER A 140 -18.03 -15.06 5.53
CA SER A 140 -17.88 -16.49 5.83
C SER A 140 -18.41 -17.39 4.70
N ASP A 141 -19.19 -16.84 3.76
CA ASP A 141 -19.65 -17.57 2.57
C ASP A 141 -18.61 -17.49 1.45
N LYS A 142 -18.13 -18.66 1.02
CA LYS A 142 -17.08 -18.78 0.00
C LYS A 142 -17.52 -18.25 -1.37
N ASN A 143 -18.77 -18.46 -1.76
CA ASN A 143 -19.27 -17.98 -3.05
C ASN A 143 -19.31 -16.45 -3.11
N THR A 144 -19.75 -15.82 -2.01
CA THR A 144 -19.72 -14.37 -1.81
C THR A 144 -18.29 -13.83 -1.84
N ALA A 145 -17.35 -14.48 -1.14
CA ALA A 145 -15.94 -14.08 -1.16
C ALA A 145 -15.33 -14.15 -2.58
N ILE A 146 -15.65 -15.20 -3.34
CA ILE A 146 -15.21 -15.34 -4.74
C ILE A 146 -15.83 -14.23 -5.61
N LEU A 147 -17.15 -14.00 -5.51
CA LEU A 147 -17.85 -12.99 -6.29
C LEU A 147 -17.23 -11.60 -6.10
N TYR A 148 -17.07 -11.16 -4.84
CA TYR A 148 -16.48 -9.87 -4.53
C TYR A 148 -14.99 -9.79 -4.89
N GLY A 149 -14.25 -10.90 -4.81
CA GLY A 149 -12.88 -11.00 -5.31
C GLY A 149 -12.79 -10.75 -6.83
N VAL A 150 -13.67 -11.37 -7.60
CA VAL A 150 -13.77 -11.15 -9.06
C VAL A 150 -14.17 -9.70 -9.35
N LEU A 151 -15.18 -9.17 -8.65
CA LEU A 151 -15.63 -7.78 -8.83
C LEU A 151 -14.52 -6.77 -8.51
N SER A 152 -13.72 -6.99 -7.46
CA SER A 152 -12.57 -6.17 -7.09
C SER A 152 -11.42 -6.27 -8.11
N THR A 153 -11.26 -7.42 -8.76
CA THR A 153 -10.20 -7.65 -9.76
C THR A 153 -10.42 -6.82 -11.03
N ILE A 154 -11.66 -6.54 -11.42
CA ILE A 154 -11.98 -5.74 -12.63
C ILE A 154 -11.36 -4.33 -12.60
N PRO A 155 -11.63 -3.48 -11.58
CA PRO A 155 -10.97 -2.17 -11.48
C PRO A 155 -9.47 -2.30 -11.25
N PHE A 156 -8.97 -3.36 -10.60
CA PHE A 156 -7.53 -3.59 -10.47
C PHE A 156 -6.85 -3.75 -11.84
N ILE A 157 -7.39 -4.59 -12.73
CA ILE A 157 -6.87 -4.76 -14.09
C ILE A 157 -6.94 -3.43 -14.87
N TYR A 158 -8.01 -2.66 -14.70
CA TYR A 158 -8.13 -1.33 -15.31
C TYR A 158 -7.04 -0.36 -14.81
N ILE A 159 -6.74 -0.35 -13.52
CA ILE A 159 -5.63 0.44 -12.95
C ILE A 159 -4.31 0.04 -13.59
N LEU A 160 -4.04 -1.27 -13.74
CA LEU A 160 -2.83 -1.76 -14.40
C LEU A 160 -2.74 -1.27 -15.85
N TYR A 161 -3.85 -1.34 -16.61
CA TYR A 161 -3.90 -0.80 -17.96
C TYR A 161 -3.55 0.70 -17.98
N VAL A 162 -4.17 1.52 -17.12
CA VAL A 162 -3.89 2.97 -17.09
C VAL A 162 -2.45 3.27 -16.66
N LEU A 163 -1.90 2.54 -15.69
CA LEU A 163 -0.51 2.72 -15.22
C LEU A 163 0.54 2.29 -16.25
N PHE A 164 0.31 1.21 -16.99
CA PHE A 164 1.30 0.68 -17.91
C PHE A 164 1.20 1.29 -19.31
N VAL A 165 -0.03 1.54 -19.78
CA VAL A 165 -0.29 2.04 -21.14
C VAL A 165 -0.45 3.55 -21.15
N GLU A 166 -1.43 4.09 -20.41
CA GLU A 166 -1.79 5.51 -20.52
C GLU A 166 -0.74 6.43 -19.89
N LEU A 167 -0.26 6.10 -18.69
CA LEU A 167 0.85 6.81 -18.06
C LEU A 167 2.15 6.63 -18.86
N GLY A 168 2.34 5.46 -19.48
CA GLY A 168 3.51 5.13 -20.30
C GLY A 168 3.74 6.13 -21.44
N LYS A 169 2.67 6.58 -22.10
CA LYS A 169 2.70 7.61 -23.16
C LYS A 169 3.30 8.95 -22.70
N SER A 170 3.31 9.22 -21.38
CA SER A 170 3.85 10.45 -20.81
C SER A 170 5.35 10.35 -20.45
N LEU A 171 5.95 9.16 -20.52
CA LEU A 171 7.33 8.92 -20.08
C LEU A 171 8.37 9.34 -21.13
N GLU A 172 8.02 9.35 -22.41
CA GLU A 172 8.91 9.75 -23.51
C GLU A 172 9.37 11.22 -23.42
N ARG A 173 8.59 12.05 -22.71
CA ARG A 173 8.86 13.48 -22.53
C ARG A 173 9.64 13.78 -21.24
N GLN A 174 10.07 12.75 -20.52
CA GLN A 174 10.75 12.90 -19.24
C GLN A 174 12.27 12.98 -19.43
N PRO A 175 13.00 13.66 -18.52
CA PRO A 175 14.46 13.68 -18.54
C PRO A 175 15.07 12.28 -18.47
N ALA A 176 16.34 12.16 -18.88
CA ALA A 176 17.08 10.90 -18.85
C ALA A 176 17.02 10.22 -17.47
N GLY A 177 16.82 8.90 -17.45
CA GLY A 177 16.71 8.08 -16.23
C GLY A 177 15.38 8.19 -15.47
N VAL A 178 14.56 9.24 -15.70
CA VAL A 178 13.25 9.38 -15.04
C VAL A 178 12.28 8.31 -15.54
N ALA A 179 12.21 8.10 -16.85
CA ALA A 179 11.34 7.08 -17.46
C ALA A 179 11.67 5.67 -16.93
N GLU A 180 12.95 5.35 -16.80
CA GLU A 180 13.41 4.07 -16.25
C GLU A 180 13.03 3.94 -14.77
N THR A 181 13.25 4.99 -13.96
CA THR A 181 12.90 4.98 -12.54
C THR A 181 11.40 4.82 -12.33
N VAL A 182 10.57 5.49 -13.14
CA VAL A 182 9.11 5.32 -13.13
C VAL A 182 8.72 3.92 -13.61
N GLY A 183 9.43 3.34 -14.58
CA GLY A 183 9.28 1.94 -14.98
C GLY A 183 9.46 0.98 -13.82
N ARG A 184 10.56 1.12 -13.06
CA ARG A 184 10.85 0.31 -11.87
C ARG A 184 9.81 0.53 -10.76
N LEU A 185 9.35 1.77 -10.58
CA LEU A 185 8.31 2.11 -9.62
C LEU A 185 6.96 1.42 -9.93
N ARG A 186 6.58 1.32 -11.22
CA ARG A 186 5.39 0.56 -11.63
C ARG A 186 5.52 -0.94 -11.39
N LEU A 187 6.70 -1.50 -11.60
CA LEU A 187 6.97 -2.92 -11.29
C LEU A 187 6.92 -3.17 -9.77
N LEU A 188 7.46 -2.25 -8.97
CA LEU A 188 7.34 -2.30 -7.51
C LEU A 188 5.87 -2.33 -7.06
N LEU A 189 5.01 -1.49 -7.67
CA LEU A 189 3.57 -1.53 -7.38
C LEU A 189 2.95 -2.89 -7.68
N ILE A 190 3.20 -3.47 -8.86
CA ILE A 190 2.65 -4.81 -9.18
C ILE A 190 3.16 -5.85 -8.18
N ALA A 191 4.47 -5.87 -7.91
CA ALA A 191 5.07 -6.86 -7.04
C ALA A 191 4.51 -6.78 -5.61
N THR A 192 4.33 -5.56 -5.10
CA THR A 192 3.80 -5.35 -3.75
C THR A 192 2.29 -5.55 -3.69
N TRP A 193 1.55 -5.10 -4.71
CA TRP A 193 0.09 -5.23 -4.73
C TRP A 193 -0.37 -6.66 -4.99
N GLY A 194 0.44 -7.48 -5.65
CA GLY A 194 0.17 -8.91 -5.84
C GLY A 194 0.06 -9.69 -4.52
N VAL A 195 0.60 -9.17 -3.41
CA VAL A 195 0.44 -9.78 -2.08
C VAL A 195 -1.02 -9.79 -1.62
N TYR A 196 -1.79 -8.73 -1.90
CA TYR A 196 -3.17 -8.58 -1.44
C TYR A 196 -4.18 -9.58 -2.04
N PRO A 197 -4.23 -9.83 -3.36
CA PRO A 197 -5.11 -10.87 -3.89
C PRO A 197 -4.66 -12.27 -3.47
N VAL A 198 -3.36 -12.50 -3.26
CA VAL A 198 -2.85 -13.79 -2.77
C VAL A 198 -3.33 -14.05 -1.34
N SER A 199 -3.19 -13.08 -0.44
CA SER A 199 -3.69 -13.20 0.94
C SER A 199 -5.21 -13.34 0.99
N TYR A 200 -5.93 -12.59 0.14
CA TYR A 200 -7.38 -12.71 0.00
C TYR A 200 -7.81 -14.14 -0.39
N ILE A 201 -7.12 -14.76 -1.37
CA ILE A 201 -7.38 -16.15 -1.79
C ILE A 201 -7.02 -17.16 -0.69
N LEU A 202 -5.94 -16.92 0.07
CA LEU A 202 -5.60 -17.75 1.23
C LEU A 202 -6.69 -17.67 2.31
N GLY A 203 -7.25 -16.48 2.54
CA GLY A 203 -8.36 -16.27 3.47
C GLY A 203 -9.64 -17.02 3.10
N MET A 204 -9.90 -17.27 1.81
CA MET A 204 -11.05 -18.07 1.36
C MET A 204 -10.96 -19.56 1.71
N ASN A 205 -9.77 -20.07 2.00
CA ASN A 205 -9.52 -21.49 2.23
C ASN A 205 -8.73 -21.68 3.54
N PRO A 206 -9.33 -21.30 4.69
CA PRO A 206 -8.66 -21.45 5.98
C PRO A 206 -8.44 -22.94 6.28
N SER A 207 -7.24 -23.27 6.74
CA SER A 207 -6.93 -24.65 7.17
C SER A 207 -7.68 -25.00 8.46
N THR A 208 -8.17 -26.24 8.55
CA THR A 208 -8.69 -26.81 9.81
C THR A 208 -7.57 -27.31 10.72
N ASP A 209 -6.36 -27.52 10.17
CA ASP A 209 -5.16 -27.80 10.95
C ASP A 209 -4.64 -26.50 11.59
N MET A 210 -4.53 -26.50 12.92
CA MET A 210 -4.11 -25.32 13.68
C MET A 210 -2.68 -24.89 13.36
N ALA A 211 -1.74 -25.82 13.21
CA ALA A 211 -0.36 -25.45 12.91
C ALA A 211 -0.27 -24.74 11.55
N VAL A 212 -1.00 -25.25 10.55
CA VAL A 212 -1.08 -24.64 9.21
C VAL A 212 -1.79 -23.29 9.28
N ALA A 213 -2.93 -23.18 9.97
CA ALA A 213 -3.66 -21.93 10.11
C ALA A 213 -2.81 -20.83 10.80
N GLY A 214 -2.02 -21.20 11.82
CA GLY A 214 -1.09 -20.30 12.48
C GLY A 214 0.01 -19.80 11.53
N GLN A 215 0.56 -20.68 10.69
CA GLN A 215 1.54 -20.30 9.66
C GLN A 215 0.93 -19.39 8.59
N GLN A 216 -0.29 -19.68 8.12
CA GLN A 216 -1.02 -18.86 7.16
C GLN A 216 -1.23 -17.44 7.70
N PHE A 217 -1.73 -17.32 8.94
CA PHE A 217 -1.93 -16.02 9.58
C PHE A 217 -0.63 -15.21 9.68
N VAL A 218 0.43 -15.83 10.19
CA VAL A 218 1.74 -15.16 10.33
C VAL A 218 2.28 -14.74 8.96
N GLY A 219 2.19 -15.63 7.96
CA GLY A 219 2.62 -15.35 6.60
C GLY A 219 1.88 -14.18 5.97
N VAL A 220 0.56 -14.09 6.16
CA VAL A 220 -0.26 -12.96 5.70
C VAL A 220 0.16 -11.66 6.38
N GLN A 221 0.32 -11.65 7.71
CA GLN A 221 0.67 -10.42 8.43
C GLN A 221 2.08 -9.91 8.12
N VAL A 222 3.04 -10.82 7.99
CA VAL A 222 4.41 -10.48 7.55
C VAL A 222 4.39 -10.00 6.10
N GLY A 223 3.68 -10.71 5.22
CA GLY A 223 3.54 -10.36 3.81
C GLY A 223 2.95 -8.97 3.62
N TYR A 224 1.83 -8.66 4.29
CA TYR A 224 1.23 -7.33 4.30
C TYR A 224 2.21 -6.27 4.79
N THR A 225 2.94 -6.54 5.87
CA THR A 225 3.86 -5.55 6.42
C THR A 225 5.02 -5.23 5.50
N ILE A 226 5.60 -6.24 4.87
CA ILE A 226 6.63 -6.04 3.86
C ILE A 226 6.05 -5.29 2.65
N ALA A 227 4.90 -5.73 2.14
CA ALA A 227 4.24 -5.10 1.00
C ALA A 227 3.94 -3.62 1.26
N ASP A 228 3.43 -3.29 2.45
CA ASP A 228 3.12 -1.91 2.84
C ASP A 228 4.38 -1.04 2.93
N ILE A 229 5.45 -1.52 3.57
CA ILE A 229 6.71 -0.76 3.67
C ILE A 229 7.27 -0.50 2.27
N LEU A 230 7.23 -1.49 1.38
CA LEU A 230 7.70 -1.34 0.01
C LEU A 230 6.79 -0.40 -0.81
N ALA A 231 5.48 -0.58 -0.73
CA ALA A 231 4.49 0.17 -1.51
C ALA A 231 4.29 1.61 -1.01
N LYS A 232 4.72 1.94 0.21
CA LYS A 232 4.53 3.27 0.82
C LYS A 232 5.86 3.95 1.12
N CYS A 233 6.72 3.33 1.91
CA CYS A 233 8.00 3.95 2.28
C CYS A 233 8.99 3.95 1.10
N VAL A 234 9.32 2.77 0.56
CA VAL A 234 10.26 2.68 -0.57
C VAL A 234 9.70 3.37 -1.81
N PHE A 235 8.40 3.27 -2.03
CA PHE A 235 7.70 4.01 -3.06
C PHE A 235 7.85 5.53 -2.90
N GLY A 236 7.53 6.10 -1.73
CA GLY A 236 7.69 7.53 -1.45
C GLY A 236 9.14 8.02 -1.55
N LEU A 237 10.11 7.22 -1.11
CA LEU A 237 11.54 7.50 -1.31
C LEU A 237 11.93 7.50 -2.80
N THR A 238 11.29 6.65 -3.61
CA THR A 238 11.47 6.63 -5.06
C THR A 238 10.82 7.85 -5.72
N ILE A 239 9.66 8.31 -5.23
CA ILE A 239 9.05 9.59 -5.64
C ILE A 239 10.00 10.74 -5.36
N LEU A 240 10.61 10.81 -4.16
CA LEU A 240 11.64 11.80 -3.85
C LEU A 240 12.82 11.73 -4.82
N LYS A 241 13.31 10.52 -5.12
CA LYS A 241 14.39 10.33 -6.11
C LYS A 241 14.01 10.90 -7.48
N ILE A 242 12.82 10.59 -7.99
CA ILE A 242 12.32 11.11 -9.27
C ILE A 242 12.25 12.64 -9.22
N ALA A 243 11.69 13.21 -8.14
CA ALA A 243 11.58 14.65 -7.96
C ALA A 243 12.95 15.34 -7.96
N ARG A 244 13.97 14.76 -7.32
CA ARG A 244 15.35 15.28 -7.33
C ARG A 244 15.96 15.22 -8.72
N MET A 245 15.87 14.07 -9.40
CA MET A 245 16.37 13.91 -10.78
C MET A 245 15.79 14.98 -11.72
N LYS A 246 14.48 15.21 -11.63
CA LYS A 246 13.82 16.25 -12.41
C LYS A 246 14.24 17.66 -11.99
N SER A 247 14.40 17.92 -10.69
CA SER A 247 14.87 19.22 -10.20
C SER A 247 16.27 19.56 -10.71
N HIS A 248 17.19 18.60 -10.71
CA HIS A 248 18.55 18.80 -11.25
C HIS A 248 18.56 18.97 -12.77
N ALA A 249 17.75 18.19 -13.50
CA ALA A 249 17.58 18.36 -14.94
C ALA A 249 17.05 19.76 -15.33
N GLU A 250 16.42 20.45 -14.38
CA GLU A 250 15.89 21.81 -14.53
C GLU A 250 16.74 22.88 -13.84
N GLY A 251 17.98 22.56 -13.45
CA GLY A 251 18.98 23.53 -13.00
C GLY A 251 19.07 23.74 -11.48
N MET A 252 18.38 22.94 -10.66
CA MET A 252 18.60 22.96 -9.21
C MET A 252 19.97 22.36 -8.85
N ALA A 253 20.76 23.06 -8.03
CA ALA A 253 22.08 22.60 -7.59
C ALA A 253 22.03 21.29 -6.80
N ALA A 254 23.11 20.50 -6.86
CA ALA A 254 23.19 19.12 -6.34
C ALA A 254 23.38 19.03 -4.81
N ASP A 255 23.70 20.14 -4.16
CA ASP A 255 23.99 20.29 -2.74
C ASP A 255 22.75 20.44 -1.84
N HIS A 256 21.55 20.43 -2.44
CA HIS A 256 20.25 20.47 -1.75
C HIS A 256 19.60 19.09 -1.58
#